data_AF-A0A0B3AB98-F1
#
_entry.id   AF-A0A0B3AB98-F1
#
_cell.length_a   1.000
_cell.length_b   1.000
_cell.length_c   1.000
_cell.angle_alpha   90.00
_cell.angle_beta   90.00
_cell.angle_gamma   90.00
#
_symmetry.space_group_name_H-M   'P 1'
#
loop_
_entity.id
_entity.type
_entity.pdbx_description
1 polymer ?
#
loop_
_entity_poly.entity_id
_entity_poly.type
_entity_poly.pdbx_seq_one_letter_code
_entity_poly.pdbx_strand_id
1 'polypeptide(L)'
;MTKRDEYAEQVIRKGDEGSRLLEEMCQQTCDGARFVSYEGPEGYMVRGLRLPRDHKVVVHAVGGNPSTKSFPDYVQSAMSNLKEQAALIGANLVSIINVLDTHGTDDLSDVLRYREVLGNEALANHISVINGEYAILGAMINPAIVANVNLIGVSIAKPGRNGSLQRFNHHYGYFDHEGMLVTGNGDGVGTKVEVYARAEKFALGIDDLLAMILDDSIKRGAIPRLVASLLEAYQQIPIPNMRATLQRRAAEMGVLGILQTERVGQRIVGWRPGVRAYNLSGAAICTIADDRIAHPLVPEEGDYILAVTSTENPRANGITDRRKVPARLWGESWHLNPDPFVQEYLAYLISPSTVLFPAYRELVDKRVATALYHNSGGAWEKKFGHPIAQRGLYAALHDIPPPNEMDKFVMEQSGTEIRNAYGKWPMGVDGFVTTRDPEEAQRVLQSHGLEGHQIGRLIKDTEDKAGISFTAYDGTMISFS
;
A
#
# COMPACT_ATOMS: atom_id res chain seq x y z
N MET A 1 26.08 13.69 0.78
CA MET A 1 24.64 13.96 0.68
C MET A 1 24.40 15.15 -0.26
N THR A 2 23.75 14.91 -1.39
CA THR A 2 23.43 15.94 -2.38
C THR A 2 22.14 16.69 -2.00
N LYS A 3 21.89 17.91 -2.55
CA LYS A 3 20.61 18.62 -2.37
C LYS A 3 19.37 17.81 -2.78
N ARG A 4 19.55 16.78 -3.62
CA ARG A 4 18.47 15.89 -4.09
C ARG A 4 18.22 14.74 -3.12
N ASP A 5 19.28 14.24 -2.48
CA ASP A 5 19.15 13.29 -1.38
C ASP A 5 18.40 13.91 -0.21
N GLU A 6 18.69 15.18 0.13
CA GLU A 6 17.96 15.94 1.15
C GLU A 6 16.46 16.03 0.83
N TYR A 7 16.08 16.28 -0.42
CA TYR A 7 14.68 16.32 -0.85
C TYR A 7 14.02 14.93 -0.76
N ALA A 8 14.70 13.89 -1.21
CA ALA A 8 14.20 12.51 -1.16
C ALA A 8 13.96 12.05 0.29
N GLU A 9 14.93 12.28 1.17
CA GLU A 9 14.81 11.98 2.61
C GLU A 9 13.69 12.78 3.26
N GLN A 10 13.51 14.05 2.90
CA GLN A 10 12.41 14.87 3.39
C GLN A 10 11.05 14.29 2.96
N VAL A 11 10.86 13.89 1.70
CA VAL A 11 9.59 13.31 1.23
C VAL A 11 9.28 12.00 1.98
N ILE A 12 10.28 11.12 2.12
CA ILE A 12 10.12 9.84 2.83
C ILE A 12 9.81 10.08 4.32
N ARG A 13 10.57 10.96 4.98
CA ARG A 13 10.35 11.30 6.40
C ARG A 13 8.97 11.87 6.63
N LYS A 14 8.49 12.73 5.74
CA LYS A 14 7.18 13.36 5.86
C LYS A 14 6.03 12.43 5.50
N GLY A 15 6.24 11.49 4.59
CA GLY A 15 5.32 10.38 4.40
C GLY A 15 5.10 9.60 5.69
N ASP A 16 6.19 9.14 6.32
CA ASP A 16 6.14 8.45 7.61
C ASP A 16 5.52 9.30 8.72
N GLU A 17 5.91 10.56 8.84
CA GLU A 17 5.37 11.47 9.85
C GLU A 17 3.87 11.72 9.61
N GLY A 18 3.45 11.86 8.36
CA GLY A 18 2.05 11.95 7.96
C GLY A 18 1.26 10.70 8.34
N SER A 19 1.73 9.51 7.98
CA SER A 19 1.07 8.24 8.35
C SER A 19 1.05 8.06 9.88
N ARG A 20 2.09 8.49 10.61
CA ARG A 20 2.09 8.51 12.08
C ARG A 20 1.02 9.43 12.66
N LEU A 21 0.80 10.62 12.07
CA LEU A 21 -0.28 11.51 12.48
C LEU A 21 -1.66 10.89 12.23
N LEU A 22 -1.85 10.19 11.11
CA LEU A 22 -3.08 9.45 10.85
C LEU A 22 -3.27 8.28 11.83
N GLU A 23 -2.18 7.62 12.24
CA GLU A 23 -2.23 6.57 13.25
C GLU A 23 -2.64 7.09 14.63
N GLU A 24 -2.19 8.30 15.02
CA GLU A 24 -2.67 8.96 16.25
C GLU A 24 -4.19 9.23 16.22
N MET A 25 -4.72 9.65 15.06
CA MET A 25 -6.17 9.80 14.87
C MET A 25 -6.89 8.45 14.99
N CYS A 26 -6.34 7.40 14.39
CA CYS A 26 -6.91 6.06 14.49
C CYS A 26 -7.00 5.61 15.94
N GLN A 27 -5.92 5.79 16.72
CA GLN A 27 -5.92 5.47 18.15
C GLN A 27 -7.02 6.23 18.91
N GLN A 28 -7.11 7.55 18.70
CA GLN A 28 -8.11 8.40 19.36
C GLN A 28 -9.56 7.96 19.07
N THR A 29 -9.86 7.60 17.82
CA THR A 29 -11.22 7.19 17.41
C THR A 29 -11.56 5.75 17.82
N CYS A 30 -10.55 4.94 18.12
CA CYS A 30 -10.68 3.55 18.52
C CYS A 30 -10.81 3.37 20.03
N ASP A 31 -10.29 4.31 20.83
CA ASP A 31 -10.36 4.26 22.28
C ASP A 31 -11.83 4.24 22.77
N GLY A 32 -12.23 3.13 23.39
CA GLY A 32 -13.59 2.92 23.89
C GLY A 32 -14.65 2.64 22.81
N ALA A 33 -14.25 2.49 21.55
CA ALA A 33 -15.17 2.17 20.46
C ALA A 33 -15.73 0.74 20.61
N ARG A 34 -17.04 0.58 20.42
CA ARG A 34 -17.81 -0.63 20.77
C ARG A 34 -17.22 -1.95 20.25
N PHE A 35 -16.71 -1.96 19.03
CA PHE A 35 -16.27 -3.18 18.37
C PHE A 35 -14.76 -3.28 18.25
N VAL A 36 -14.01 -2.26 18.63
CA VAL A 36 -12.56 -2.26 18.46
C VAL A 36 -11.90 -3.11 19.54
N SER A 37 -10.94 -3.92 19.13
CA SER A 37 -10.04 -4.66 20.02
C SER A 37 -8.58 -4.48 19.59
N TYR A 38 -7.71 -4.59 20.59
CA TYR A 38 -6.26 -4.64 20.44
C TYR A 38 -5.82 -6.00 20.97
N GLU A 39 -5.31 -6.86 20.09
CA GLU A 39 -5.03 -8.26 20.44
C GLU A 39 -3.65 -8.69 19.91
N GLY A 40 -2.97 -9.53 20.67
CA GLY A 40 -1.65 -10.06 20.34
C GLY A 40 -0.66 -9.97 21.50
N PRO A 41 0.54 -10.57 21.35
CA PRO A 41 1.60 -10.42 22.34
C PRO A 41 2.24 -9.03 22.30
N GLU A 42 2.98 -8.69 23.36
CA GLU A 42 3.75 -7.44 23.42
C GLU A 42 4.71 -7.32 22.22
N GLY A 43 4.77 -6.12 21.62
CA GLY A 43 5.53 -5.89 20.39
C GLY A 43 4.88 -6.46 19.12
N TYR A 44 3.67 -7.03 19.20
CA TYR A 44 2.85 -7.41 18.05
C TYR A 44 1.35 -7.26 18.36
N MET A 45 0.89 -6.02 18.52
CA MET A 45 -0.52 -5.73 18.73
C MET A 45 -1.22 -5.52 17.38
N VAL A 46 -2.37 -6.16 17.22
CA VAL A 46 -3.26 -5.97 16.06
C VAL A 46 -4.50 -5.21 16.52
N ARG A 47 -4.76 -4.08 15.85
CA ARG A 47 -6.02 -3.35 15.95
C ARG A 47 -7.02 -3.91 14.93
N GLY A 48 -8.22 -4.23 15.39
CA GLY A 48 -9.29 -4.73 14.54
C GLY A 48 -10.65 -4.64 15.20
N LEU A 49 -11.63 -5.30 14.59
CA LEU A 49 -13.03 -5.27 14.96
C LEU A 49 -13.50 -6.67 15.34
N ARG A 50 -14.02 -6.83 16.56
CA ARG A 50 -14.78 -8.01 17.00
C ARG A 50 -16.26 -7.77 16.76
N LEU A 51 -16.74 -8.28 15.64
CA LEU A 51 -18.11 -8.08 15.18
C LEU A 51 -19.04 -9.22 15.64
N PRO A 52 -20.35 -8.97 15.78
CA PRO A 52 -21.30 -10.03 16.11
C PRO A 52 -21.27 -11.18 15.09
N ARG A 53 -21.25 -12.43 15.56
CA ARG A 53 -21.14 -13.63 14.71
C ARG A 53 -22.36 -13.84 13.81
N ASP A 54 -23.50 -13.28 14.16
CA ASP A 54 -24.74 -13.31 13.40
C ASP A 54 -24.86 -12.15 12.40
N HIS A 55 -23.76 -11.43 12.13
CA HIS A 55 -23.74 -10.33 11.15
C HIS A 55 -22.68 -10.57 10.08
N LYS A 56 -22.98 -10.14 8.85
CA LYS A 56 -22.01 -10.08 7.76
C LYS A 56 -21.28 -8.74 7.79
N VAL A 57 -20.06 -8.74 7.27
CA VAL A 57 -19.33 -7.51 6.97
C VAL A 57 -19.77 -7.00 5.61
N VAL A 58 -20.06 -5.71 5.52
CA VAL A 58 -20.38 -5.01 4.28
C VAL A 58 -19.41 -3.88 4.07
N VAL A 59 -18.85 -3.79 2.86
CA VAL A 59 -17.81 -2.84 2.52
C VAL A 59 -18.19 -2.06 1.26
N HIS A 60 -17.96 -0.76 1.28
CA HIS A 60 -18.04 0.12 0.11
C HIS A 60 -17.06 1.28 0.25
N ALA A 61 -16.70 1.90 -0.87
CA ALA A 61 -15.77 3.02 -0.91
C ALA A 61 -16.47 4.28 -1.43
N VAL A 62 -16.11 5.45 -0.91
CA VAL A 62 -16.64 6.76 -1.35
C VAL A 62 -15.56 7.84 -1.29
N GLY A 63 -15.68 8.82 -2.18
CA GLY A 63 -15.02 10.11 -2.04
C GLY A 63 -15.95 11.18 -1.47
N GLY A 64 -15.43 12.39 -1.32
CA GLY A 64 -16.22 13.58 -0.98
C GLY A 64 -16.90 14.21 -2.19
N ASN A 65 -17.78 15.19 -1.96
CA ASN A 65 -18.43 15.95 -3.01
C ASN A 65 -17.39 16.78 -3.80
N PRO A 66 -17.16 16.47 -5.09
CA PRO A 66 -16.06 17.06 -5.83
C PRO A 66 -16.23 18.56 -6.13
N SER A 67 -17.45 19.09 -6.02
CA SER A 67 -17.74 20.52 -6.19
C SER A 67 -17.30 21.37 -4.99
N THR A 68 -16.97 20.74 -3.86
CA THR A 68 -16.62 21.42 -2.63
C THR A 68 -15.17 21.89 -2.63
N LYS A 69 -14.95 23.17 -2.34
CA LYS A 69 -13.61 23.79 -2.22
C LYS A 69 -13.08 23.79 -0.79
N SER A 70 -13.97 23.83 0.20
CA SER A 70 -13.61 23.70 1.61
C SER A 70 -13.18 22.26 1.90
N PHE A 71 -11.96 22.08 2.38
CA PHE A 71 -11.47 20.76 2.73
C PHE A 71 -12.28 20.09 3.85
N PRO A 72 -12.67 20.79 4.94
CA PRO A 72 -13.57 20.22 5.94
C PRO A 72 -14.91 19.72 5.37
N ASP A 73 -15.59 20.56 4.60
CA ASP A 73 -16.87 20.22 3.98
C ASP A 73 -16.74 19.02 3.02
N TYR A 74 -15.58 18.88 2.36
CA TYR A 74 -15.28 17.73 1.50
C TYR A 74 -15.21 16.43 2.31
N VAL A 75 -14.49 16.44 3.43
CA VAL A 75 -14.41 15.29 4.37
C VAL A 75 -15.79 14.97 4.97
N GLN A 76 -16.52 15.98 5.43
CA GLN A 76 -17.87 15.83 5.97
C GLN A 76 -18.83 15.21 4.96
N SER A 77 -18.77 15.66 3.70
CA SER A 77 -19.60 15.09 2.64
C SER A 77 -19.25 13.63 2.34
N ALA A 78 -17.96 13.23 2.42
CA ALA A 78 -17.55 11.84 2.28
C ALA A 78 -18.14 10.97 3.41
N MET A 79 -18.09 11.44 4.65
CA MET A 79 -18.69 10.74 5.80
C MET A 79 -20.22 10.64 5.69
N SER A 80 -20.91 11.70 5.24
CA SER A 80 -22.36 11.67 4.99
C SER A 80 -22.72 10.65 3.91
N ASN A 81 -22.02 10.70 2.77
CA ASN A 81 -22.19 9.75 1.67
C ASN A 81 -22.03 8.30 2.15
N LEU A 82 -20.99 8.03 2.94
CA LEU A 82 -20.70 6.68 3.42
C LEU A 82 -21.82 6.13 4.30
N LYS A 83 -22.31 6.96 5.24
CA LYS A 83 -23.44 6.62 6.14
C LYS A 83 -24.75 6.43 5.38
N GLU A 84 -25.09 7.36 4.49
CA GLU A 84 -26.31 7.31 3.69
C GLU A 84 -26.34 6.06 2.81
N GLN A 85 -25.21 5.74 2.16
CA GLN A 85 -25.07 4.54 1.33
C GLN A 85 -25.20 3.25 2.14
N ALA A 86 -24.62 3.18 3.33
CA ALA A 86 -24.81 2.05 4.24
C ALA A 86 -26.30 1.89 4.63
N ALA A 87 -26.97 2.99 4.95
CA ALA A 87 -28.38 2.98 5.34
C ALA A 87 -29.31 2.51 4.20
N LEU A 88 -29.00 2.85 2.93
CA LEU A 88 -29.77 2.43 1.75
C LEU A 88 -29.89 0.91 1.59
N ILE A 89 -28.93 0.16 2.11
CA ILE A 89 -28.90 -1.30 2.07
C ILE A 89 -29.23 -1.93 3.44
N GLY A 90 -29.61 -1.13 4.43
CA GLY A 90 -29.90 -1.59 5.79
C GLY A 90 -28.66 -2.08 6.54
N ALA A 91 -27.47 -1.60 6.17
CA ALA A 91 -26.22 -1.84 6.87
C ALA A 91 -25.95 -0.71 7.88
N ASN A 92 -25.31 -1.06 8.99
CA ASN A 92 -24.88 -0.10 10.00
C ASN A 92 -23.36 0.11 9.90
N LEU A 93 -22.93 1.33 9.57
CA LEU A 93 -21.52 1.69 9.49
C LEU A 93 -20.92 1.69 10.89
N VAL A 94 -19.83 0.94 11.09
CA VAL A 94 -19.18 0.80 12.41
C VAL A 94 -17.75 1.32 12.42
N SER A 95 -17.07 1.27 11.27
CA SER A 95 -15.68 1.69 11.16
C SER A 95 -15.36 2.15 9.75
N ILE A 96 -14.26 2.88 9.60
CA ILE A 96 -13.70 3.26 8.31
C ILE A 96 -12.20 2.97 8.23
N ILE A 97 -11.73 2.88 7.00
CA ILE A 97 -10.32 2.98 6.62
C ILE A 97 -10.20 4.18 5.67
N ASN A 98 -9.16 4.98 5.82
CA ASN A 98 -8.95 6.13 4.96
C ASN A 98 -7.64 6.04 4.16
N VAL A 99 -7.66 6.61 2.96
CA VAL A 99 -6.47 6.94 2.18
C VAL A 99 -6.52 8.43 1.85
N LEU A 100 -5.48 9.16 2.27
CA LEU A 100 -5.34 10.60 2.09
C LEU A 100 -4.31 10.90 1.01
N ASP A 101 -4.69 11.76 0.07
CA ASP A 101 -3.80 12.30 -0.95
C ASP A 101 -3.75 13.83 -0.85
N THR A 102 -2.55 14.40 -0.70
CA THR A 102 -2.36 15.86 -0.64
C THR A 102 -1.50 16.39 -1.80
N HIS A 103 -1.59 17.69 -2.08
CA HIS A 103 -0.80 18.36 -3.13
C HIS A 103 0.69 18.43 -2.83
N GLY A 104 1.03 18.73 -1.59
CA GLY A 104 2.40 18.93 -1.15
C GLY A 104 2.74 18.05 0.04
N THR A 105 4.03 17.85 0.21
CA THR A 105 4.60 17.36 1.47
C THR A 105 5.30 18.50 2.21
N ASP A 106 5.19 19.77 1.79
CA ASP A 106 6.13 20.81 2.27
C ASP A 106 5.92 21.18 3.74
N ASP A 107 4.68 21.32 4.20
CA ASP A 107 4.32 21.32 5.61
C ASP A 107 3.13 20.35 5.81
N LEU A 108 3.12 19.56 6.89
CA LEU A 108 2.09 18.54 7.14
C LEU A 108 0.75 19.16 7.60
N SER A 109 0.52 20.46 7.35
CA SER A 109 -0.67 21.17 7.84
C SER A 109 -1.97 20.58 7.32
N ASP A 110 -1.98 20.14 6.06
CA ASP A 110 -3.13 19.49 5.45
C ASP A 110 -3.46 18.15 6.11
N VAL A 111 -2.43 17.38 6.49
CA VAL A 111 -2.59 16.10 7.21
C VAL A 111 -3.11 16.35 8.62
N LEU A 112 -2.57 17.35 9.33
CA LEU A 112 -3.05 17.74 10.65
C LEU A 112 -4.52 18.19 10.62
N ARG A 113 -4.87 19.05 9.66
CA ARG A 113 -6.24 19.51 9.44
C ARG A 113 -7.17 18.36 9.09
N TYR A 114 -6.72 17.43 8.25
CA TYR A 114 -7.49 16.24 7.90
C TYR A 114 -7.78 15.38 9.12
N ARG A 115 -6.73 15.09 9.91
CA ARG A 115 -6.85 14.34 11.15
C ARG A 115 -7.90 14.96 12.08
N GLU A 116 -7.84 16.28 12.27
CA GLU A 116 -8.78 16.98 13.15
C GLU A 116 -10.22 16.85 12.64
N VAL A 117 -10.46 17.14 11.36
CA VAL A 117 -11.81 17.09 10.78
C VAL A 117 -12.35 15.66 10.77
N LEU A 118 -11.62 14.70 10.19
CA LEU A 118 -12.10 13.32 10.09
C LEU A 118 -12.24 12.69 11.47
N GLY A 119 -11.28 12.90 12.36
CA GLY A 119 -11.33 12.38 13.73
C GLY A 119 -12.56 12.90 14.49
N ASN A 120 -12.83 14.21 14.42
CA ASN A 120 -14.00 14.80 15.06
C ASN A 120 -15.32 14.28 14.45
N GLU A 121 -15.41 14.18 13.13
CA GLU A 121 -16.58 13.62 12.46
C GLU A 121 -16.80 12.14 12.81
N ALA A 122 -15.73 11.34 12.86
CA ALA A 122 -15.80 9.93 13.23
C ALA A 122 -16.29 9.77 14.68
N LEU A 123 -15.71 10.52 15.63
CA LEU A 123 -16.12 10.53 17.03
C LEU A 123 -17.58 10.98 17.23
N ALA A 124 -18.00 12.06 16.55
CA ALA A 124 -19.36 12.58 16.63
C ALA A 124 -20.42 11.57 16.14
N ASN A 125 -20.01 10.63 15.28
CA ASN A 125 -20.87 9.61 14.70
C ASN A 125 -20.67 8.22 15.31
N HIS A 126 -19.84 8.07 16.35
CA HIS A 126 -19.47 6.79 16.96
C HIS A 126 -18.91 5.76 15.96
N ILE A 127 -18.10 6.23 15.02
CA ILE A 127 -17.42 5.44 14.00
C ILE A 127 -15.93 5.42 14.32
N SER A 128 -15.32 4.24 14.38
CA SER A 128 -13.86 4.13 14.53
C SER A 128 -13.13 4.32 13.21
N VAL A 129 -11.90 4.83 13.23
CA VAL A 129 -10.96 4.77 12.11
C VAL A 129 -9.90 3.72 12.45
N ILE A 130 -9.93 2.55 11.80
CA ILE A 130 -9.06 1.43 12.17
C ILE A 130 -7.72 1.41 11.41
N ASN A 131 -7.63 2.13 10.30
CA ASN A 131 -6.41 2.31 9.52
C ASN A 131 -6.51 3.60 8.70
N GLY A 132 -5.40 4.32 8.59
CA GLY A 132 -5.28 5.51 7.79
C GLY A 132 -3.94 5.54 7.08
N GLU A 133 -3.95 5.75 5.77
CA GLU A 133 -2.74 5.79 4.95
C GLU A 133 -2.58 7.15 4.27
N TYR A 134 -1.32 7.57 4.12
CA TYR A 134 -0.95 8.79 3.41
C TYR A 134 -0.23 8.41 2.10
N ALA A 135 -1.00 8.27 1.01
CA ALA A 135 -0.52 7.70 -0.26
C ALA A 135 0.19 8.72 -1.19
N ILE A 136 0.10 10.02 -0.90
CA ILE A 136 0.87 11.12 -1.53
C ILE A 136 0.85 11.14 -3.07
N LEU A 137 -0.21 11.70 -3.65
CA LEU A 137 -0.25 12.02 -5.08
C LEU A 137 0.54 13.28 -5.49
N GLY A 138 0.85 14.14 -4.54
CA GLY A 138 1.67 15.33 -4.78
C GLY A 138 1.06 16.26 -5.83
N ALA A 139 1.86 16.69 -6.81
CA ALA A 139 1.45 17.61 -7.87
C ALA A 139 0.26 17.14 -8.75
N MET A 140 -0.19 15.89 -8.59
CA MET A 140 -1.42 15.39 -9.21
C MET A 140 -2.70 15.80 -8.48
N ILE A 141 -2.63 16.24 -7.22
CA ILE A 141 -3.74 16.94 -6.58
C ILE A 141 -3.73 18.39 -7.04
N ASN A 142 -4.88 18.97 -7.36
CA ASN A 142 -4.94 20.38 -7.72
C ASN A 142 -4.61 21.27 -6.51
N PRO A 143 -3.65 22.20 -6.63
CA PRO A 143 -3.24 23.08 -5.52
C PRO A 143 -4.39 23.95 -4.99
N ALA A 144 -5.41 24.25 -5.81
CA ALA A 144 -6.57 25.01 -5.38
C ALA A 144 -7.55 24.22 -4.49
N ILE A 145 -7.32 22.92 -4.33
CA ILE A 145 -8.27 21.95 -3.79
C ILE A 145 -7.73 21.22 -2.54
N VAL A 146 -6.46 21.49 -2.17
CA VAL A 146 -5.76 21.06 -0.95
C VAL A 146 -5.50 19.55 -0.89
N ALA A 147 -6.55 18.73 -0.82
CA ALA A 147 -6.44 17.29 -0.66
C ALA A 147 -7.66 16.52 -1.21
N ASN A 148 -7.44 15.22 -1.39
CA ASN A 148 -8.39 14.25 -1.87
C ASN A 148 -8.43 13.06 -0.90
N VAL A 149 -9.62 12.50 -0.67
CA VAL A 149 -9.85 11.52 0.40
C VAL A 149 -10.69 10.37 -0.12
N ASN A 150 -10.23 9.16 0.17
CA ASN A 150 -10.97 7.93 -0.10
C ASN A 150 -11.31 7.27 1.22
N LEU A 151 -12.60 7.07 1.48
CA LEU A 151 -13.09 6.40 2.67
C LEU A 151 -13.66 5.03 2.29
N ILE A 152 -13.13 3.99 2.91
CA ILE A 152 -13.65 2.63 2.82
C ILE A 152 -14.43 2.35 4.10
N GLY A 153 -15.76 2.23 3.97
CA GLY A 153 -16.64 1.91 5.08
C GLY A 153 -16.69 0.43 5.38
N VAL A 154 -16.60 0.09 6.66
CA VAL A 154 -16.84 -1.25 7.19
C VAL A 154 -18.13 -1.20 8.01
N SER A 155 -19.15 -1.87 7.50
CA SER A 155 -20.49 -1.92 8.08
C SER A 155 -20.85 -3.35 8.49
N ILE A 156 -21.81 -3.49 9.39
CA ILE A 156 -22.47 -4.76 9.70
C ILE A 156 -23.88 -4.79 9.13
N ALA A 157 -24.28 -5.92 8.57
CA ALA A 157 -25.65 -6.14 8.10
C ALA A 157 -26.15 -7.52 8.55
N LYS A 158 -27.48 -7.68 8.57
CA LYS A 158 -28.11 -8.99 8.85
C LYS A 158 -27.57 -10.06 7.89
N PRO A 159 -27.60 -11.35 8.29
CA PRO A 159 -27.13 -12.45 7.46
C PRO A 159 -27.72 -12.43 6.05
N GLY A 160 -26.87 -12.70 5.06
CA GLY A 160 -27.23 -12.69 3.64
C GLY A 160 -26.18 -13.40 2.79
N ARG A 161 -26.28 -13.26 1.46
CA ARG A 161 -25.32 -13.84 0.53
C ARG A 161 -23.96 -13.13 0.63
N ASN A 162 -22.88 -13.91 0.58
CA ASN A 162 -21.55 -13.38 0.31
C ASN A 162 -21.44 -12.99 -1.18
N GLY A 163 -20.51 -12.10 -1.51
CA GLY A 163 -20.28 -11.64 -2.88
C GLY A 163 -20.46 -10.14 -3.04
N SER A 164 -20.51 -9.68 -4.29
CA SER A 164 -20.73 -8.26 -4.60
C SER A 164 -22.18 -7.96 -4.94
N LEU A 165 -22.62 -6.75 -4.60
CA LEU A 165 -23.92 -6.20 -4.94
C LEU A 165 -23.71 -4.82 -5.57
N GLN A 166 -24.27 -4.60 -6.75
CA GLN A 166 -24.42 -3.26 -7.29
C GLN A 166 -25.84 -2.78 -7.02
N ARG A 167 -25.98 -1.66 -6.31
CA ARG A 167 -27.29 -1.06 -6.01
C ARG A 167 -27.14 0.44 -5.86
N PHE A 168 -28.11 1.20 -6.38
CA PHE A 168 -28.09 2.68 -6.31
C PHE A 168 -26.81 3.32 -6.87
N ASN A 169 -26.22 2.75 -7.93
CA ASN A 169 -24.93 3.16 -8.50
C ASN A 169 -23.70 3.01 -7.58
N HIS A 170 -23.85 2.23 -6.50
CA HIS A 170 -22.76 1.90 -5.59
C HIS A 170 -22.41 0.41 -5.66
N HIS A 171 -21.14 0.12 -5.42
CA HIS A 171 -20.62 -1.24 -5.31
C HIS A 171 -20.39 -1.59 -3.86
N TYR A 172 -21.08 -2.63 -3.41
CA TYR A 172 -20.95 -3.19 -2.08
C TYR A 172 -20.36 -4.59 -2.18
N GLY A 173 -19.62 -4.98 -1.15
CA GLY A 173 -19.13 -6.33 -1.00
C GLY A 173 -19.45 -6.91 0.36
N TYR A 174 -19.85 -8.17 0.38
CA TYR A 174 -20.35 -8.88 1.54
C TYR A 174 -19.50 -10.11 1.79
N PHE A 175 -19.08 -10.30 3.04
CA PHE A 175 -18.43 -11.54 3.44
C PHE A 175 -18.74 -11.92 4.89
N ASP A 176 -18.56 -13.20 5.20
CA ASP A 176 -18.61 -13.73 6.55
C ASP A 176 -17.24 -13.58 7.22
N HIS A 177 -17.20 -12.99 8.41
CA HIS A 177 -15.96 -12.90 9.18
C HIS A 177 -15.67 -14.17 9.99
N GLU A 178 -16.61 -15.11 10.05
CA GLU A 178 -16.44 -16.42 10.71
C GLU A 178 -16.07 -16.31 12.21
N GLY A 179 -16.39 -15.18 12.85
CA GLY A 179 -16.04 -14.88 14.24
C GLY A 179 -14.60 -14.39 14.44
N MET A 180 -13.82 -14.24 13.38
CA MET A 180 -12.44 -13.77 13.43
C MET A 180 -12.37 -12.25 13.55
N LEU A 181 -11.21 -11.75 14.00
CA LEU A 181 -10.93 -10.33 14.06
C LEU A 181 -10.94 -9.74 12.64
N VAL A 182 -11.71 -8.68 12.42
CA VAL A 182 -11.74 -7.96 11.13
C VAL A 182 -10.82 -6.76 11.19
N THR A 183 -9.86 -6.67 10.28
CA THR A 183 -8.96 -5.51 10.16
C THR A 183 -8.87 -5.07 8.70
N GLY A 184 -8.10 -4.03 8.41
CA GLY A 184 -7.79 -3.73 7.03
C GLY A 184 -6.59 -2.82 6.86
N ASN A 185 -6.14 -2.76 5.61
CA ASN A 185 -4.97 -2.02 5.18
C ASN A 185 -5.33 -1.22 3.93
N GLY A 186 -5.35 0.11 4.05
CA GLY A 186 -5.57 1.04 2.96
C GLY A 186 -4.25 1.46 2.30
N ASP A 187 -4.28 1.69 0.99
CA ASP A 187 -3.17 2.31 0.26
C ASP A 187 -3.64 2.81 -1.13
N GLY A 188 -2.76 3.50 -1.85
CA GLY A 188 -2.95 3.96 -3.22
C GLY A 188 -1.85 3.47 -4.17
N VAL A 189 -2.12 3.56 -5.47
CA VAL A 189 -1.09 3.32 -6.51
C VAL A 189 -0.03 4.43 -6.52
N GLY A 190 -0.35 5.60 -5.95
CA GLY A 190 0.52 6.77 -5.95
C GLY A 190 0.74 7.33 -7.36
N THR A 191 1.87 8.02 -7.55
CA THR A 191 2.13 8.78 -8.79
C THR A 191 2.36 7.91 -10.05
N LYS A 192 2.36 6.58 -9.93
CA LYS A 192 2.44 5.66 -11.08
C LYS A 192 1.23 5.73 -12.00
N VAL A 193 0.07 6.13 -11.47
CA VAL A 193 -1.14 6.40 -12.27
C VAL A 193 -0.89 7.42 -13.39
N GLU A 194 0.03 8.38 -13.21
CA GLU A 194 0.43 9.31 -14.27
C GLU A 194 1.11 8.60 -15.44
N VAL A 195 2.01 7.65 -15.16
CA VAL A 195 2.74 6.89 -16.19
C VAL A 195 1.77 6.02 -16.98
N TYR A 196 0.82 5.37 -16.30
CA TYR A 196 -0.24 4.61 -16.98
C TYR A 196 -1.15 5.49 -17.84
N ALA A 197 -1.47 6.70 -17.38
CA ALA A 197 -2.24 7.64 -18.17
C ALA A 197 -1.47 8.11 -19.42
N ARG A 198 -0.15 8.33 -19.31
CA ARG A 198 0.73 8.65 -20.44
C ARG A 198 0.78 7.53 -21.48
N ALA A 199 0.79 6.27 -21.05
CA ALA A 199 0.86 5.09 -21.92
C ALA A 199 -0.52 4.55 -22.37
N GLU A 200 -1.62 5.15 -21.90
CA GLU A 200 -3.00 4.64 -22.06
C GLU A 200 -3.22 3.21 -21.52
N LYS A 201 -2.49 2.82 -20.46
CA LYS A 201 -2.52 1.48 -19.84
C LYS A 201 -3.10 1.48 -18.42
N PHE A 202 -4.24 2.15 -18.22
CA PHE A 202 -4.89 2.36 -16.91
C PHE A 202 -5.08 1.10 -16.05
N ALA A 203 -5.45 -0.03 -16.65
CA ALA A 203 -5.77 -1.25 -15.92
C ALA A 203 -4.56 -1.94 -15.28
N LEU A 204 -3.32 -1.60 -15.68
CA LEU A 204 -2.11 -2.16 -15.06
C LEU A 204 -1.93 -1.71 -13.61
N GLY A 205 -2.40 -0.50 -13.27
CA GLY A 205 -2.36 0.00 -11.88
C GLY A 205 -3.22 -0.81 -10.90
N ILE A 206 -4.06 -1.74 -11.37
CA ILE A 206 -4.81 -2.66 -10.49
C ILE A 206 -3.85 -3.58 -9.75
N ASP A 207 -2.82 -4.11 -10.41
CA ASP A 207 -1.85 -5.00 -9.78
C ASP A 207 -0.96 -4.25 -8.77
N ASP A 208 -0.63 -2.99 -9.04
CA ASP A 208 0.05 -2.14 -8.06
C ASP A 208 -0.80 -1.93 -6.80
N LEU A 209 -2.10 -1.62 -6.97
CA LEU A 209 -3.01 -1.48 -5.83
C LEU A 209 -3.07 -2.78 -5.02
N LEU A 210 -3.24 -3.92 -5.70
CA LEU A 210 -3.33 -5.23 -5.06
C LEU A 210 -2.03 -5.59 -4.33
N ALA A 211 -0.87 -5.33 -4.92
CA ALA A 211 0.42 -5.54 -4.26
C ALA A 211 0.52 -4.70 -2.98
N MET A 212 0.21 -3.41 -3.04
CA MET A 212 0.31 -2.53 -1.87
C MET A 212 -0.59 -2.98 -0.71
N ILE A 213 -1.85 -3.32 -0.97
CA ILE A 213 -2.79 -3.64 0.11
C ILE A 213 -2.77 -5.11 0.55
N LEU A 214 -2.50 -6.07 -0.34
CA LEU A 214 -2.51 -7.49 -0.01
C LEU A 214 -1.18 -7.96 0.59
N ASP A 215 -0.06 -7.52 0.04
CA ASP A 215 1.28 -7.92 0.55
C ASP A 215 1.49 -7.37 1.98
N ASP A 216 1.02 -6.14 2.25
CA ASP A 216 1.07 -5.55 3.59
C ASP A 216 0.06 -6.14 4.58
N SER A 217 -1.01 -6.78 4.09
CA SER A 217 -1.96 -7.48 4.94
C SER A 217 -1.39 -8.83 5.40
N ILE A 218 -0.88 -9.64 4.47
CA ILE A 218 -0.45 -11.02 4.78
C ILE A 218 0.81 -11.08 5.63
N LYS A 219 1.70 -10.09 5.57
CA LYS A 219 2.85 -10.01 6.49
C LYS A 219 2.44 -9.92 7.95
N ARG A 220 1.20 -9.48 8.23
CA ARG A 220 0.60 -9.45 9.56
C ARG A 220 -0.19 -10.72 9.90
N GLY A 221 -0.15 -11.73 9.02
CA GLY A 221 -1.02 -12.91 9.11
C GLY A 221 -2.50 -12.62 8.82
N ALA A 222 -2.82 -11.45 8.26
CA ALA A 222 -4.18 -11.09 7.91
C ALA A 222 -4.56 -11.65 6.54
N ILE A 223 -5.66 -12.39 6.48
CA ILE A 223 -6.17 -13.00 5.25
C ILE A 223 -7.18 -12.06 4.60
N PRO A 224 -6.85 -11.46 3.44
CA PRO A 224 -7.78 -10.63 2.70
C PRO A 224 -9.02 -11.41 2.28
N ARG A 225 -10.20 -10.86 2.61
CA ARG A 225 -11.49 -11.39 2.16
C ARG A 225 -12.07 -10.55 1.04
N LEU A 226 -11.76 -9.26 1.06
CA LEU A 226 -12.31 -8.28 0.13
C LEU A 226 -11.32 -7.16 -0.16
N VAL A 227 -11.26 -6.71 -1.42
CA VAL A 227 -10.63 -5.46 -1.84
C VAL A 227 -11.72 -4.47 -2.25
N ALA A 228 -11.78 -3.34 -1.55
CA ALA A 228 -12.64 -2.21 -1.89
C ALA A 228 -11.77 -1.08 -2.42
N SER A 229 -12.10 -0.58 -3.61
CA SER A 229 -11.30 0.44 -4.29
C SER A 229 -12.17 1.56 -4.86
N LEU A 230 -11.59 2.74 -4.95
CA LEU A 230 -12.17 3.93 -5.54
C LEU A 230 -11.30 4.39 -6.70
N LEU A 231 -11.93 4.49 -7.88
CA LEU A 231 -11.33 5.05 -9.07
C LEU A 231 -11.89 6.46 -9.30
N GLU A 232 -11.05 7.46 -9.10
CA GLU A 232 -11.43 8.85 -9.23
C GLU A 232 -10.86 9.40 -10.52
N ALA A 233 -11.71 9.90 -11.43
CA ALA A 233 -11.28 10.29 -12.76
C ALA A 233 -11.60 11.76 -13.06
N TYR A 234 -10.64 12.48 -13.65
CA TYR A 234 -10.87 13.82 -14.19
C TYR A 234 -11.73 13.77 -15.46
N GLN A 235 -11.40 12.84 -16.36
CA GLN A 235 -12.02 12.64 -17.67
C GLN A 235 -12.37 11.15 -17.86
N GLN A 236 -12.98 10.80 -18.99
CA GLN A 236 -13.34 9.41 -19.28
C GLN A 236 -12.09 8.54 -19.45
N ILE A 237 -12.07 7.42 -18.72
CA ILE A 237 -11.06 6.36 -18.75
C ILE A 237 -11.77 5.00 -18.92
N PRO A 238 -11.07 3.89 -19.25
CA PRO A 238 -11.71 2.61 -19.56
C PRO A 238 -12.19 1.86 -18.30
N ILE A 239 -13.15 2.44 -17.58
CA ILE A 239 -13.71 1.92 -16.32
C ILE A 239 -14.14 0.44 -16.42
N PRO A 240 -14.87 -0.03 -17.47
CA PRO A 240 -15.26 -1.43 -17.56
C PRO A 240 -14.07 -2.40 -17.57
N ASN A 241 -12.97 -2.04 -18.26
CA ASN A 241 -11.76 -2.85 -18.30
C ASN A 241 -11.10 -2.90 -16.92
N MET A 242 -10.94 -1.74 -16.26
CA MET A 242 -10.33 -1.69 -14.92
C MET A 242 -11.13 -2.51 -13.90
N ARG A 243 -12.46 -2.43 -13.93
CA ARG A 243 -13.33 -3.21 -13.07
C ARG A 243 -13.23 -4.71 -13.32
N ALA A 244 -13.29 -5.12 -14.58
CA ALA A 244 -13.16 -6.53 -14.96
C ALA A 244 -11.77 -7.08 -14.57
N THR A 245 -10.73 -6.27 -14.72
CA THR A 245 -9.37 -6.62 -14.29
C THR A 245 -9.28 -6.80 -12.77
N LEU A 246 -9.82 -5.87 -11.96
CA LEU A 246 -9.85 -6.03 -10.51
C LEU A 246 -10.59 -7.31 -10.10
N GLN A 247 -11.78 -7.54 -10.65
CA GLN A 247 -12.59 -8.71 -10.32
C GLN A 247 -11.87 -10.02 -10.66
N ARG A 248 -11.24 -10.08 -11.85
CA ARG A 248 -10.45 -11.24 -12.28
C ARG A 248 -9.24 -11.46 -11.36
N ARG A 249 -8.39 -10.45 -11.18
CA ARG A 249 -7.16 -10.56 -10.39
C ARG A 249 -7.45 -10.89 -8.93
N ALA A 250 -8.46 -10.25 -8.32
CA ALA A 250 -8.86 -10.57 -6.96
C ALA A 250 -9.38 -12.02 -6.84
N ALA A 251 -10.20 -12.47 -7.81
CA ALA A 251 -10.73 -13.84 -7.81
C ALA A 251 -9.63 -14.90 -7.98
N GLU A 252 -8.61 -14.67 -8.81
CA GLU A 252 -7.42 -15.53 -8.94
C GLU A 252 -6.70 -15.74 -7.59
N MET A 253 -6.84 -14.79 -6.66
CA MET A 253 -6.24 -14.84 -5.33
C MET A 253 -7.23 -15.28 -4.23
N GLY A 254 -8.46 -15.64 -4.61
CA GLY A 254 -9.51 -16.03 -3.67
C GLY A 254 -10.10 -14.85 -2.87
N VAL A 255 -10.02 -13.64 -3.41
CA VAL A 255 -10.47 -12.40 -2.78
C VAL A 255 -11.62 -11.78 -3.58
N LEU A 256 -12.60 -11.17 -2.91
CA LEU A 256 -13.66 -10.42 -3.59
C LEU A 256 -13.17 -9.02 -3.99
N GLY A 257 -13.26 -8.63 -5.26
CA GLY A 257 -12.91 -7.27 -5.71
C GLY A 257 -14.12 -6.40 -6.02
N ILE A 258 -14.19 -5.20 -5.44
CA ILE A 258 -15.17 -4.16 -5.79
C ILE A 258 -14.48 -2.83 -6.14
N LEU A 259 -14.96 -2.18 -7.22
CA LEU A 259 -14.43 -0.91 -7.72
C LEU A 259 -15.56 0.12 -7.84
N GLN A 260 -15.60 1.07 -6.90
CA GLN A 260 -16.41 2.27 -7.02
C GLN A 260 -15.72 3.25 -7.98
N THR A 261 -16.52 4.05 -8.69
CA THR A 261 -15.97 5.07 -9.61
C THR A 261 -16.62 6.42 -9.37
N GLU A 262 -15.80 7.47 -9.36
CA GLU A 262 -16.26 8.85 -9.17
C GLU A 262 -15.61 9.79 -10.20
N ARG A 263 -16.38 10.80 -10.61
CA ARG A 263 -15.87 11.90 -11.45
C ARG A 263 -15.54 13.07 -10.55
N VAL A 264 -14.25 13.27 -10.32
CA VAL A 264 -13.77 14.30 -9.39
C VAL A 264 -13.38 15.61 -10.09
N GLY A 265 -13.50 15.68 -11.41
CA GLY A 265 -13.19 16.91 -12.14
C GLY A 265 -11.76 17.37 -11.84
N GLN A 266 -11.57 18.67 -11.63
CA GLN A 266 -10.24 19.25 -11.48
C GLN A 266 -9.54 18.92 -10.15
N ARG A 267 -10.07 18.06 -9.27
CA ARG A 267 -9.35 17.64 -8.05
C ARG A 267 -8.07 16.88 -8.35
N ILE A 268 -8.11 16.07 -9.42
CA ILE A 268 -6.98 15.31 -9.92
C ILE A 268 -6.54 15.92 -11.26
N VAL A 269 -5.25 16.20 -11.38
CA VAL A 269 -4.63 16.80 -12.57
C VAL A 269 -3.59 15.86 -13.17
N GLY A 270 -3.52 15.88 -14.50
CA GLY A 270 -2.51 15.12 -15.25
C GLY A 270 -1.20 15.88 -15.32
N TRP A 271 -0.21 15.27 -15.98
CA TRP A 271 1.11 15.86 -16.19
C TRP A 271 1.11 17.17 -16.98
N ARG A 272 0.03 17.47 -17.71
CA ARG A 272 -0.23 18.79 -18.29
C ARG A 272 -1.73 19.10 -18.28
N PRO A 273 -2.13 20.39 -18.37
CA PRO A 273 -3.53 20.77 -18.43
C PRO A 273 -4.30 20.04 -19.54
N GLY A 274 -5.51 19.59 -19.22
CA GLY A 274 -6.43 18.97 -20.20
C GLY A 274 -6.17 17.50 -20.50
N VAL A 275 -5.10 16.89 -19.97
CA VAL A 275 -4.85 15.44 -20.14
C VAL A 275 -5.63 14.63 -19.10
N ARG A 276 -6.11 13.46 -19.53
CA ARG A 276 -6.77 12.48 -18.65
C ARG A 276 -5.89 12.14 -17.45
N ALA A 277 -6.48 12.19 -16.27
CA ALA A 277 -5.83 11.84 -15.02
C ALA A 277 -6.81 11.07 -14.15
N TYR A 278 -6.26 10.24 -13.28
CA TYR A 278 -7.03 9.45 -12.34
C TYR A 278 -6.24 9.19 -11.07
N ASN A 279 -6.95 8.90 -9.99
CA ASN A 279 -6.44 8.27 -8.79
C ASN A 279 -7.03 6.86 -8.67
N LEU A 280 -6.25 5.94 -8.11
CA LEU A 280 -6.71 4.62 -7.74
C LEU A 280 -6.15 4.29 -6.37
N SER A 281 -7.05 4.18 -5.39
CA SER A 281 -6.74 3.79 -4.02
C SER A 281 -7.83 2.89 -3.46
N GLY A 282 -7.56 2.24 -2.34
CA GLY A 282 -8.49 1.29 -1.75
C GLY A 282 -7.96 0.66 -0.48
N ALA A 283 -8.65 -0.37 -0.01
CA ALA A 283 -8.23 -1.15 1.13
C ALA A 283 -8.54 -2.63 0.95
N ALA A 284 -7.66 -3.46 1.51
CA ALA A 284 -7.95 -4.87 1.78
C ALA A 284 -8.64 -4.96 3.13
N ILE A 285 -9.84 -5.57 3.16
CA ILE A 285 -10.53 -5.94 4.39
C ILE A 285 -10.24 -7.41 4.66
N CYS A 286 -9.67 -7.65 5.83
CA CYS A 286 -9.05 -8.92 6.18
C CYS A 286 -9.67 -9.51 7.43
N THR A 287 -9.51 -10.82 7.58
CA THR A 287 -9.75 -11.55 8.83
C THR A 287 -8.44 -12.09 9.39
N ILE A 288 -8.26 -12.07 10.70
CA ILE A 288 -7.14 -12.73 11.38
C ILE A 288 -7.71 -13.75 12.38
N ALA A 289 -7.28 -14.99 12.24
CA ALA A 289 -7.64 -16.07 13.17
C ALA A 289 -6.96 -15.87 14.53
N ASP A 290 -7.65 -16.24 15.61
CA ASP A 290 -7.15 -16.11 16.98
C ASP A 290 -5.80 -16.83 17.19
N ASP A 291 -5.62 -18.00 16.56
CA ASP A 291 -4.35 -18.76 16.54
C ASP A 291 -3.20 -17.93 15.95
N ARG A 292 -3.46 -17.19 14.87
CA ARG A 292 -2.45 -16.33 14.23
C ARG A 292 -2.14 -15.08 15.06
N ILE A 293 -3.13 -14.54 15.78
CA ILE A 293 -2.90 -13.45 16.72
C ILE A 293 -2.00 -13.92 17.87
N ALA A 294 -2.21 -15.13 18.38
CA ALA A 294 -1.40 -15.73 19.43
C ALA A 294 0.02 -16.12 18.95
N HIS A 295 0.15 -16.47 17.67
CA HIS A 295 1.40 -16.91 17.04
C HIS A 295 1.73 -16.04 15.82
N PRO A 296 2.17 -14.79 16.06
CA PRO A 296 2.44 -13.84 15.00
C PRO A 296 3.63 -14.25 14.14
N LEU A 297 3.68 -13.67 12.93
CA LEU A 297 4.82 -13.84 12.03
C LEU A 297 5.97 -12.94 12.50
N VAL A 298 6.95 -13.53 13.19
CA VAL A 298 8.09 -12.84 13.80
C VAL A 298 9.37 -13.61 13.44
N PRO A 299 10.44 -12.92 13.01
CA PRO A 299 11.71 -13.57 12.70
C PRO A 299 12.39 -14.05 14.00
N GLU A 300 13.16 -15.13 13.90
CA GLU A 300 13.90 -15.70 15.03
C GLU A 300 15.39 -15.84 14.72
N GLU A 301 16.21 -15.92 15.78
CA GLU A 301 17.63 -16.28 15.63
C GLU A 301 17.76 -17.64 14.92
N GLY A 302 18.69 -17.70 13.97
CA GLY A 302 18.98 -18.89 13.20
C GLY A 302 18.14 -19.05 11.93
N ASP A 303 17.15 -18.20 11.68
CA ASP A 303 16.39 -18.19 10.43
C ASP A 303 17.27 -17.80 9.24
N TYR A 304 17.08 -18.47 8.11
CA TYR A 304 17.61 -18.07 6.82
C TYR A 304 16.79 -16.93 6.24
N ILE A 305 17.45 -16.06 5.47
CA ILE A 305 16.82 -14.94 4.76
C ILE A 305 16.82 -15.25 3.27
N LEU A 306 15.64 -15.22 2.66
CA LEU A 306 15.46 -15.25 1.21
C LEU A 306 15.08 -13.85 0.71
N ALA A 307 15.86 -13.29 -0.21
CA ALA A 307 15.42 -12.18 -1.05
C ALA A 307 14.51 -12.72 -2.15
N VAL A 308 13.31 -12.15 -2.26
CA VAL A 308 12.30 -12.54 -3.24
C VAL A 308 12.42 -11.63 -4.45
N THR A 309 12.63 -12.22 -5.62
CA THR A 309 12.67 -11.49 -6.90
C THR A 309 11.62 -12.02 -7.85
N SER A 310 11.20 -11.17 -8.77
CA SER A 310 10.23 -11.46 -9.82
C SER A 310 10.66 -10.81 -11.13
N THR A 311 9.77 -10.81 -12.12
CA THR A 311 9.98 -10.06 -13.36
C THR A 311 10.22 -8.57 -13.07
N GLU A 312 11.13 -7.96 -13.83
CA GLU A 312 11.54 -6.57 -13.63
C GLU A 312 10.36 -5.60 -13.58
N ASN A 313 10.27 -4.85 -12.48
CA ASN A 313 9.26 -3.85 -12.24
C ASN A 313 9.77 -2.82 -11.21
N PRO A 314 9.33 -1.55 -11.28
CA PRO A 314 9.73 -0.52 -10.32
C PRO A 314 8.90 -0.55 -9.02
N ARG A 315 8.05 -1.57 -8.82
CA ARG A 315 6.94 -1.56 -7.85
C ARG A 315 6.06 -0.30 -8.02
N ALA A 316 5.47 0.20 -6.94
CA ALA A 316 4.69 1.45 -6.92
C ALA A 316 5.39 2.59 -6.15
N ASN A 317 6.67 2.43 -5.77
CA ASN A 317 7.36 3.36 -4.88
C ASN A 317 8.49 4.13 -5.58
N GLY A 318 8.71 5.39 -5.15
CA GLY A 318 9.74 6.26 -5.74
C GLY A 318 9.43 6.74 -7.17
N ILE A 319 8.20 6.53 -7.66
CA ILE A 319 7.80 6.82 -9.04
C ILE A 319 7.91 8.31 -9.38
N THR A 320 7.72 9.19 -8.39
CA THR A 320 7.90 10.64 -8.57
C THR A 320 9.29 10.98 -9.09
N ASP A 321 10.35 10.32 -8.62
CA ASP A 321 11.71 10.55 -9.13
C ASP A 321 11.89 9.94 -10.51
N ARG A 322 11.42 8.70 -10.65
CA ARG A 322 11.51 7.91 -11.88
C ARG A 322 10.82 8.58 -13.06
N ARG A 323 9.75 9.35 -12.85
CA ARG A 323 9.09 10.14 -13.91
C ARG A 323 9.68 11.54 -14.12
N LYS A 324 10.37 12.11 -13.12
CA LYS A 324 11.05 13.41 -13.23
C LYS A 324 12.36 13.34 -14.02
N VAL A 325 13.12 12.24 -13.89
CA VAL A 325 14.33 11.98 -14.67
C VAL A 325 14.09 12.11 -16.18
N PRO A 326 13.16 11.35 -16.79
CA PRO A 326 12.93 11.42 -18.23
C PRO A 326 12.34 12.78 -18.66
N ALA A 327 11.49 13.41 -17.85
CA ALA A 327 10.95 14.74 -18.15
C ALA A 327 12.06 15.81 -18.23
N ARG A 328 13.08 15.71 -17.37
CA ARG A 328 14.24 16.61 -17.41
C ARG A 328 15.15 16.34 -18.61
N LEU A 329 15.36 15.08 -18.97
CA LEU A 329 16.28 14.70 -20.05
C LEU A 329 15.68 14.89 -21.45
N TRP A 330 14.38 14.58 -21.61
CA TRP A 330 13.70 14.50 -22.91
C TRP A 330 12.44 15.38 -23.01
N GLY A 331 12.16 16.19 -21.98
CA GLY A 331 11.00 17.08 -21.93
C GLY A 331 9.72 16.40 -21.42
N GLU A 332 8.69 17.20 -21.14
CA GLU A 332 7.42 16.73 -20.54
C GLU A 332 6.70 15.65 -21.36
N SER A 333 6.90 15.61 -22.68
CA SER A 333 6.30 14.60 -23.57
C SER A 333 7.21 13.38 -23.81
N TRP A 334 8.17 13.08 -22.92
CA TRP A 334 9.18 12.03 -23.08
C TRP A 334 8.63 10.64 -23.48
N HIS A 335 7.43 10.27 -23.01
CA HIS A 335 6.74 9.02 -23.34
C HIS A 335 6.43 8.85 -24.84
N LEU A 336 6.45 9.94 -25.62
CA LEU A 336 6.27 9.92 -27.08
C LEU A 336 7.60 9.86 -27.85
N ASN A 337 8.74 9.87 -27.16
CA ASN A 337 10.05 9.83 -27.79
C ASN A 337 10.30 8.44 -28.42
N PRO A 338 10.57 8.33 -29.73
CA PRO A 338 10.75 7.04 -30.39
C PRO A 338 12.11 6.37 -30.11
N ASP A 339 13.00 7.02 -29.36
CA ASP A 339 14.28 6.44 -28.94
C ASP A 339 14.06 5.08 -28.24
N PRO A 340 14.74 4.00 -28.68
CA PRO A 340 14.55 2.66 -28.12
C PRO A 340 14.76 2.58 -26.60
N PHE A 341 15.75 3.29 -26.06
CA PHE A 341 16.02 3.30 -24.62
C PHE A 341 14.89 3.98 -23.85
N VAL A 342 14.32 5.06 -24.39
CA VAL A 342 13.18 5.75 -23.75
C VAL A 342 11.93 4.88 -23.77
N GLN A 343 11.71 4.11 -24.85
CA GLN A 343 10.61 3.15 -24.93
C GLN A 343 10.79 1.97 -23.98
N GLU A 344 12.01 1.46 -23.83
CA GLU A 344 12.34 0.43 -22.85
C GLU A 344 12.14 0.93 -21.41
N TYR A 345 12.57 2.15 -21.12
CA TYR A 345 12.34 2.79 -19.82
C TYR A 345 10.85 3.02 -19.54
N LEU A 346 10.07 3.43 -20.55
CA LEU A 346 8.61 3.51 -20.43
C LEU A 346 8.01 2.14 -20.13
N ALA A 347 8.43 1.09 -20.85
CA ALA A 347 7.99 -0.29 -20.64
C ALA A 347 8.29 -0.76 -19.21
N TYR A 348 9.49 -0.47 -18.70
CA TYR A 348 9.85 -0.70 -17.30
C TYR A 348 8.91 0.04 -16.35
N LEU A 349 8.68 1.34 -16.54
CA LEU A 349 7.83 2.13 -15.65
C LEU A 349 6.36 1.69 -15.63
N ILE A 350 5.84 1.13 -16.72
CA ILE A 350 4.48 0.58 -16.76
C ILE A 350 4.41 -0.89 -16.33
N SER A 351 5.55 -1.57 -16.12
CA SER A 351 5.56 -2.93 -15.60
C SER A 351 4.85 -2.94 -14.23
N PRO A 352 3.75 -3.68 -14.06
CA PRO A 352 2.99 -3.70 -12.82
C PRO A 352 3.79 -4.35 -11.68
N SER A 353 3.48 -3.99 -10.44
CA SER A 353 4.03 -4.68 -9.27
C SER A 353 3.61 -6.14 -9.26
N THR A 354 4.56 -7.04 -8.99
CA THR A 354 4.25 -8.46 -8.74
C THR A 354 3.54 -8.63 -7.40
N VAL A 355 2.31 -9.14 -7.39
CA VAL A 355 1.60 -9.38 -6.12
C VAL A 355 2.19 -10.61 -5.42
N LEU A 356 2.83 -10.44 -4.26
CA LEU A 356 3.50 -11.51 -3.52
C LEU A 356 2.52 -12.34 -2.67
N PHE A 357 1.33 -11.78 -2.39
CA PHE A 357 0.30 -12.38 -1.56
C PHE A 357 0.04 -13.88 -1.80
N PRO A 358 -0.12 -14.40 -3.04
CA PRO A 358 -0.38 -15.82 -3.26
C PRO A 358 0.72 -16.74 -2.72
N ALA A 359 1.99 -16.40 -2.99
CA ALA A 359 3.13 -17.16 -2.51
C ALA A 359 3.30 -17.02 -0.99
N TYR A 360 3.16 -15.80 -0.48
CA TYR A 360 3.24 -15.50 0.94
C TYR A 360 2.16 -16.21 1.75
N ARG A 361 0.94 -16.28 1.21
CA ARG A 361 -0.14 -17.04 1.81
C ARG A 361 0.22 -18.52 1.90
N GLU A 362 0.73 -19.12 0.83
CA GLU A 362 1.10 -20.54 0.85
C GLU A 362 2.23 -20.83 1.86
N LEU A 363 3.24 -19.96 1.94
CA LEU A 363 4.30 -20.05 2.95
C LEU A 363 3.76 -20.01 4.39
N VAL A 364 2.76 -19.15 4.63
CA VAL A 364 2.09 -19.01 5.93
C VAL A 364 1.21 -20.22 6.25
N ASP A 365 0.42 -20.68 5.28
CA ASP A 365 -0.49 -21.82 5.41
C ASP A 365 0.29 -23.12 5.68
N LYS A 366 1.46 -23.30 5.03
CA LYS A 366 2.38 -24.42 5.26
C LYS A 366 3.26 -24.26 6.52
N ARG A 367 3.21 -23.11 7.21
CA ARG A 367 4.07 -22.77 8.37
C ARG A 367 5.57 -22.85 8.06
N VAL A 368 5.95 -22.44 6.85
CA VAL A 368 7.33 -22.42 6.37
C VAL A 368 8.00 -21.08 6.70
N ALA A 369 7.30 -19.97 6.46
CA ALA A 369 7.81 -18.65 6.80
C ALA A 369 7.65 -18.35 8.30
N THR A 370 8.70 -17.80 8.91
CA THR A 370 8.66 -17.20 10.25
C THR A 370 8.22 -15.74 10.18
N ALA A 371 8.77 -14.97 9.25
CA ALA A 371 8.28 -13.63 8.90
C ALA A 371 8.37 -13.31 7.40
N LEU A 372 7.55 -12.35 6.98
CA LEU A 372 7.41 -11.88 5.60
C LEU A 372 7.63 -10.37 5.55
N TYR A 373 8.24 -9.87 4.47
CA TYR A 373 8.53 -8.46 4.30
C TYR A 373 8.19 -8.02 2.87
N HIS A 374 7.32 -7.01 2.77
CA HIS A 374 7.01 -6.34 1.52
C HIS A 374 7.96 -5.15 1.33
N ASN A 375 8.78 -5.18 0.28
CA ASN A 375 9.80 -4.16 0.03
C ASN A 375 9.20 -2.92 -0.69
N SER A 376 8.36 -2.17 0.03
CA SER A 376 7.71 -0.95 -0.45
C SER A 376 8.56 0.31 -0.20
N GLY A 377 7.95 1.50 -0.08
CA GLY A 377 8.67 2.76 0.14
C GLY A 377 9.50 2.74 1.42
N GLY A 378 10.74 3.22 1.37
CA GLY A 378 11.70 3.04 2.46
C GLY A 378 12.49 1.73 2.39
N ALA A 379 12.08 0.84 1.49
CA ALA A 379 12.75 -0.36 1.01
C ALA A 379 13.62 -1.08 2.06
N TRP A 380 14.92 -1.26 1.78
CA TRP A 380 15.80 -2.08 2.62
C TRP A 380 15.96 -1.53 4.03
N GLU A 381 15.99 -0.21 4.18
CA GLU A 381 16.19 0.45 5.47
C GLU A 381 14.97 0.27 6.37
N LYS A 382 13.81 0.74 5.91
CA LYS A 382 12.60 0.80 6.76
C LYS A 382 11.76 -0.47 6.73
N LYS A 383 11.76 -1.20 5.62
CA LYS A 383 10.90 -2.39 5.45
C LYS A 383 11.61 -3.68 5.81
N PHE A 384 12.93 -3.67 5.98
CA PHE A 384 13.69 -4.85 6.37
C PHE A 384 14.68 -4.61 7.51
N GLY A 385 15.67 -3.72 7.35
CA GLY A 385 16.72 -3.44 8.35
C GLY A 385 16.17 -3.03 9.71
N HIS A 386 15.36 -1.96 9.76
CA HIS A 386 14.75 -1.47 11.01
C HIS A 386 13.86 -2.53 11.69
N PRO A 387 12.94 -3.24 11.00
CA PRO A 387 12.19 -4.34 11.61
C PRO A 387 13.05 -5.46 12.21
N ILE A 388 14.19 -5.78 11.59
CA ILE A 388 15.14 -6.78 12.10
C ILE A 388 15.82 -6.26 13.38
N ALA A 389 16.31 -5.02 13.38
CA ALA A 389 16.94 -4.43 14.56
C ALA A 389 15.98 -4.26 15.73
N GLN A 390 14.73 -3.87 15.48
CA GLN A 390 13.68 -3.76 16.53
C GLN A 390 13.40 -5.10 17.23
N ARG A 391 13.82 -6.23 16.64
CA ARG A 391 13.71 -7.56 17.23
C ARG A 391 15.00 -8.01 17.95
N GLY A 392 16.01 -7.15 18.03
CA GLY A 392 17.31 -7.49 18.60
C GLY A 392 18.07 -8.51 17.75
N LEU A 393 17.93 -8.40 16.43
CA LEU A 393 18.54 -9.31 15.46
C LEU A 393 19.46 -8.56 14.50
N TYR A 394 20.36 -9.31 13.88
CA TYR A 394 21.25 -8.82 12.85
C TYR A 394 21.49 -9.87 11.75
N ALA A 395 21.75 -9.42 10.52
CA ALA A 395 22.29 -10.28 9.45
C ALA A 395 23.32 -9.56 8.56
N ALA A 396 24.46 -10.23 8.35
CA ALA A 396 25.39 -9.89 7.27
C ALA A 396 24.94 -10.57 5.99
N LEU A 397 24.42 -9.80 5.04
CA LEU A 397 23.87 -10.31 3.80
C LEU A 397 24.96 -10.43 2.72
N HIS A 398 24.83 -11.44 1.87
CA HIS A 398 25.73 -11.79 0.78
C HIS A 398 24.92 -12.18 -0.47
N ASP A 399 25.58 -12.23 -1.62
CA ASP A 399 25.00 -12.68 -2.89
C ASP A 399 23.66 -11.99 -3.23
N ILE A 400 23.59 -10.68 -2.94
CA ILE A 400 22.40 -9.85 -3.18
C ILE A 400 22.10 -9.84 -4.69
N PRO A 401 20.85 -10.15 -5.11
CA PRO A 401 20.44 -9.97 -6.50
C PRO A 401 20.71 -8.55 -6.98
N PRO A 402 21.35 -8.36 -8.15
CA PRO A 402 21.68 -7.02 -8.62
C PRO A 402 20.42 -6.26 -9.04
N PRO A 403 20.39 -4.92 -8.89
CA PRO A 403 19.31 -4.10 -9.45
C PRO A 403 19.33 -4.16 -10.99
N ASN A 404 18.18 -3.95 -11.61
CA ASN A 404 18.08 -3.83 -13.07
C ASN A 404 18.74 -2.54 -13.59
N GLU A 405 19.03 -2.48 -14.88
CA GLU A 405 19.71 -1.33 -15.50
C GLU A 405 18.88 -0.04 -15.43
N MET A 406 17.55 -0.14 -15.39
CA MET A 406 16.67 1.03 -15.29
C MET A 406 16.71 1.66 -13.88
N ASP A 407 16.89 0.86 -12.84
CA ASP A 407 17.14 1.33 -11.47
C ASP A 407 18.49 2.05 -11.37
N LYS A 408 19.54 1.45 -11.94
CA LYS A 408 20.88 2.06 -12.01
C LYS A 408 20.84 3.39 -12.77
N PHE A 409 20.18 3.41 -13.93
CA PHE A 409 19.97 4.62 -14.71
C PHE A 409 19.30 5.72 -13.90
N VAL A 410 18.21 5.41 -13.19
CA VAL A 410 17.52 6.42 -12.36
C VAL A 410 18.43 6.93 -11.25
N MET A 411 19.16 6.04 -10.58
CA MET A 411 20.10 6.42 -9.53
C MET A 411 21.18 7.38 -10.05
N GLU A 412 21.84 7.01 -11.15
CA GLU A 412 22.89 7.82 -11.79
C GLU A 412 22.37 9.18 -12.24
N GLN A 413 21.23 9.20 -12.94
CA GLN A 413 20.66 10.45 -13.45
C GLN A 413 20.07 11.33 -12.35
N SER A 414 19.54 10.75 -11.27
CA SER A 414 19.09 11.51 -10.11
C SER A 414 20.27 12.07 -9.31
N GLY A 415 21.44 11.41 -9.36
CA GLY A 415 22.59 11.71 -8.53
C GLY A 415 22.39 11.24 -7.09
N THR A 416 21.55 10.22 -6.89
CA THR A 416 21.26 9.65 -5.57
C THR A 416 22.39 8.75 -5.12
N GLU A 417 22.88 8.97 -3.90
CA GLU A 417 23.92 8.11 -3.30
C GLU A 417 23.40 6.68 -3.10
N ILE A 418 24.26 5.68 -3.30
CA ILE A 418 23.83 4.27 -3.33
C ILE A 418 23.15 3.82 -2.04
N ARG A 419 23.64 4.27 -0.86
CA ARG A 419 22.97 4.02 0.42
C ARG A 419 21.51 4.49 0.39
N ASN A 420 21.28 5.70 -0.11
CA ASN A 420 19.95 6.30 -0.17
C ASN A 420 19.08 5.64 -1.24
N ALA A 421 19.67 5.13 -2.32
CA ALA A 421 18.94 4.33 -3.31
C ALA A 421 18.36 3.06 -2.67
N TYR A 422 19.17 2.29 -1.90
CA TYR A 422 18.68 1.10 -1.18
C TYR A 422 17.70 1.43 -0.04
N GLY A 423 17.85 2.59 0.60
CA GLY A 423 16.89 3.10 1.59
C GLY A 423 15.57 3.60 0.99
N LYS A 424 15.48 3.72 -0.35
CA LYS A 424 14.31 4.31 -1.02
C LYS A 424 13.61 3.37 -1.98
N TRP A 425 14.37 2.60 -2.75
CA TRP A 425 13.89 1.77 -3.84
C TRP A 425 14.15 0.28 -3.57
N PRO A 426 13.32 -0.61 -4.16
CA PRO A 426 13.48 -2.05 -4.00
C PRO A 426 14.85 -2.59 -4.47
N MET A 427 15.49 -1.90 -5.43
CA MET A 427 16.83 -2.24 -5.97
C MET A 427 16.94 -3.71 -6.39
N GLY A 428 15.96 -4.21 -7.14
CA GLY A 428 15.93 -5.58 -7.66
C GLY A 428 15.27 -6.63 -6.77
N VAL A 429 14.86 -6.29 -5.54
CA VAL A 429 14.22 -7.23 -4.61
C VAL A 429 12.80 -6.79 -4.27
N ASP A 430 11.79 -7.62 -4.55
CA ASP A 430 10.37 -7.30 -4.31
C ASP A 430 9.95 -7.48 -2.84
N GLY A 431 10.62 -8.37 -2.10
CA GLY A 431 10.30 -8.69 -0.71
C GLY A 431 11.32 -9.63 -0.07
N PHE A 432 11.09 -9.98 1.19
CA PHE A 432 11.95 -10.94 1.92
C PHE A 432 11.11 -11.96 2.67
N VAL A 433 11.69 -13.15 2.86
CA VAL A 433 11.14 -14.23 3.69
C VAL A 433 12.21 -14.66 4.68
N THR A 434 11.83 -14.78 5.95
CA THR A 434 12.64 -15.49 6.96
C THR A 434 12.05 -16.88 7.17
N THR A 435 12.90 -17.89 7.30
CA THR A 435 12.48 -19.30 7.35
C THR A 435 13.55 -20.19 7.98
N ARG A 436 13.12 -21.30 8.60
CA ARG A 436 14.00 -22.40 9.01
C ARG A 436 14.22 -23.45 7.93
N ASP A 437 13.38 -23.43 6.89
CA ASP A 437 13.41 -24.35 5.77
C ASP A 437 13.52 -23.55 4.45
N PRO A 438 14.74 -23.13 4.07
CA PRO A 438 14.94 -22.35 2.86
C PRO A 438 14.58 -23.15 1.59
N GLU A 439 14.77 -24.47 1.59
CA GLU A 439 14.49 -25.31 0.42
C GLU A 439 12.98 -25.41 0.13
N GLU A 440 12.14 -25.66 1.14
CA GLU A 440 10.68 -25.61 0.95
C GLU A 440 10.23 -24.19 0.59
N ALA A 441 10.78 -23.16 1.23
CA ALA A 441 10.40 -21.78 0.93
C ALA A 441 10.71 -21.41 -0.53
N GLN A 442 11.89 -21.79 -1.03
CA GLN A 442 12.28 -21.61 -2.43
C GLN A 442 11.36 -22.39 -3.38
N ARG A 443 10.98 -23.64 -3.05
CA ARG A 443 10.04 -24.42 -3.85
C ARG A 443 8.66 -23.76 -3.95
N VAL A 444 8.15 -23.22 -2.85
CA VAL A 444 6.88 -22.47 -2.85
C VAL A 444 7.00 -21.21 -3.69
N LEU A 445 8.05 -20.40 -3.50
CA LEU A 445 8.27 -19.19 -4.32
C LEU A 445 8.32 -19.54 -5.82
N GLN A 446 9.07 -20.59 -6.18
CA GLN A 446 9.20 -21.05 -7.56
C GLN A 446 7.86 -21.52 -8.16
N SER A 447 7.00 -22.19 -7.40
CA SER A 447 5.68 -22.60 -7.90
C SER A 447 4.75 -21.43 -8.21
N HIS A 448 5.03 -20.24 -7.67
CA HIS A 448 4.34 -18.98 -7.97
C HIS A 448 5.10 -18.11 -8.99
N GLY A 449 6.16 -18.64 -9.62
CA GLY A 449 6.94 -17.90 -10.62
C GLY A 449 7.87 -16.83 -10.02
N LEU A 450 8.20 -16.95 -8.73
CA LEU A 450 9.15 -16.09 -8.02
C LEU A 450 10.47 -16.84 -7.78
N GLU A 451 11.55 -16.11 -7.55
CA GLU A 451 12.81 -16.68 -7.11
C GLU A 451 13.10 -16.29 -5.67
N GLY A 452 13.60 -17.24 -4.87
CA GLY A 452 14.06 -17.00 -3.50
C GLY A 452 15.57 -17.16 -3.42
N HIS A 453 16.30 -16.05 -3.29
CA HIS A 453 17.76 -16.06 -3.19
C HIS A 453 18.16 -16.09 -1.72
N GLN A 454 18.83 -17.14 -1.26
CA GLN A 454 19.33 -17.17 0.11
C GLN A 454 20.49 -16.19 0.25
N ILE A 455 20.28 -15.14 1.02
CA ILE A 455 21.24 -14.02 1.13
C ILE A 455 21.82 -13.85 2.53
N GLY A 456 21.42 -14.66 3.50
CA GLY A 456 21.88 -14.46 4.87
C GLY A 456 21.23 -15.37 5.87
N ARG A 457 21.65 -15.18 7.13
CA ARG A 457 21.09 -15.86 8.30
C ARG A 457 21.04 -14.88 9.46
N LEU A 458 19.92 -14.90 10.19
CA LEU A 458 19.70 -14.06 11.35
C LEU A 458 20.51 -14.58 12.54
N ILE A 459 21.21 -13.67 13.19
CA ILE A 459 21.89 -13.87 14.46
C ILE A 459 21.37 -12.85 15.47
N LYS A 460 21.66 -13.07 16.75
CA LYS A 460 21.39 -12.06 17.78
C LYS A 460 22.21 -10.80 17.55
N ASP A 461 21.61 -9.64 17.82
CA ASP A 461 22.32 -8.35 17.78
C ASP A 461 23.43 -8.27 18.84
N THR A 462 24.36 -7.34 18.62
CA THR A 462 25.41 -6.97 19.58
C THR A 462 25.51 -5.44 19.67
N GLU A 463 26.28 -4.90 20.63
CA GLU A 463 26.48 -3.44 20.78
C GLU A 463 26.91 -2.76 19.46
N ASP A 464 27.61 -3.47 18.58
CA ASP A 464 28.11 -2.98 17.30
C ASP A 464 27.30 -3.40 16.06
N LYS A 465 26.29 -4.28 16.21
CA LYS A 465 25.60 -4.93 15.08
C LYS A 465 24.11 -5.11 15.32
N ALA A 466 23.30 -4.32 14.65
CA ALA A 466 21.84 -4.45 14.61
C ALA A 466 21.32 -4.28 13.18
N GLY A 467 20.22 -4.95 12.84
CA GLY A 467 19.58 -4.83 11.53
C GLY A 467 20.29 -5.63 10.42
N ILE A 468 20.76 -4.96 9.37
CA ILE A 468 21.40 -5.63 8.23
C ILE A 468 22.65 -4.87 7.76
N SER A 469 23.61 -5.61 7.20
CA SER A 469 24.73 -5.02 6.45
C SER A 469 25.04 -5.83 5.21
N PHE A 470 25.44 -5.17 4.12
CA PHE A 470 25.75 -5.84 2.86
C PHE A 470 26.62 -4.99 1.95
N THR A 471 27.29 -5.62 1.00
CA THR A 471 28.02 -4.93 -0.08
C THR A 471 27.07 -4.69 -1.25
N ALA A 472 26.87 -3.42 -1.60
CA ALA A 472 26.05 -3.03 -2.74
C ALA A 472 26.73 -3.36 -4.09
N TYR A 473 25.99 -3.22 -5.19
CA TYR A 473 26.45 -3.61 -6.52
C TYR A 473 27.69 -2.83 -7.02
N ASP A 474 27.98 -1.66 -6.45
CA ASP A 474 29.18 -0.86 -6.76
C ASP A 474 30.36 -1.14 -5.82
N GLY A 475 30.22 -2.09 -4.88
CA GLY A 475 31.23 -2.43 -3.89
C GLY A 475 31.12 -1.65 -2.57
N THR A 476 30.20 -0.69 -2.44
CA THR A 476 29.99 0.09 -1.23
C THR A 476 29.36 -0.76 -0.12
N MET A 477 29.93 -0.71 1.09
CA MET A 477 29.33 -1.35 2.27
C MET A 477 28.18 -0.49 2.79
N ILE A 478 27.00 -1.09 2.96
CA ILE A 478 25.78 -0.46 3.48
C ILE A 478 25.41 -1.14 4.80
N SER A 479 24.84 -0.36 5.74
CA SER A 479 24.22 -0.90 6.94
C SER A 479 22.95 -0.12 7.28
N PHE A 480 21.92 -0.84 7.71
CA PHE A 480 20.65 -0.30 8.17
C PHE A 480 20.26 -0.97 9.48
N SER A 481 19.95 -0.16 10.47
CA SER A 481 19.65 -0.56 11.86
C SER A 481 18.41 0.13 12.34
#